data_AF-A0A920SNK8-F1
#
_entry.id   AF-A0A920SNK8-F1
#
_cell.length_a   1.000
_cell.length_b   1.000
_cell.length_c   1.000
_cell.angle_alpha   90.00
_cell.angle_beta   90.00
_cell.angle_gamma   90.00
#
_symmetry.space_group_name_H-M   'P 1'
#
loop_
_entity.id
_entity.type
_entity.pdbx_description
1 polymer ?
#
loop_
_entity_poly.entity_id
_entity_poly.type
_entity_poly.pdbx_seq_one_letter_code
_entity_poly.pdbx_strand_id
1 'polypeptide(L)'
;MVGAEAEHSGIIRASAELVEAMATAKVPKIVLTLNHASGAGYYAMGGQGFDPDFILSLPTGRMGVMEPESAMTAIFDSQLQEIREKGLDPGPELTTEMDRIRVEYEGELDARFAAARGFVDGILLPEELRETLGVLLRASMNNPGPHMGPFQLQ
;
A
#
# COMPACT_ATOMS: atom_id res chain seq x y z
N MET A 1 -14.66 2.46 0.43
CA MET A 1 -15.97 3.07 0.75
C MET A 1 -16.01 3.26 2.26
N VAL A 2 -16.44 4.41 2.76
CA VAL A 2 -16.49 4.71 4.20
C VAL A 2 -17.85 5.32 4.49
N GLY A 3 -18.44 5.00 5.64
CA GLY A 3 -19.72 5.56 6.08
C GLY A 3 -20.62 4.52 6.72
N ALA A 4 -21.64 4.99 7.44
CA ALA A 4 -22.52 4.13 8.22
C ALA A 4 -23.16 3.01 7.39
N GLU A 5 -23.63 3.28 6.17
CA GLU A 5 -24.24 2.26 5.31
C GLU A 5 -23.26 1.13 4.97
N ALA A 6 -22.02 1.46 4.61
CA ALA A 6 -20.98 0.47 4.31
C ALA A 6 -20.68 -0.40 5.55
N GLU A 7 -20.58 0.21 6.73
CA GLU A 7 -20.38 -0.52 7.98
C GLU A 7 -21.56 -1.45 8.31
N HIS A 8 -22.80 -0.97 8.21
CA HIS A 8 -23.99 -1.79 8.46
C HIS A 8 -24.15 -2.93 7.44
N SER A 9 -23.72 -2.71 6.19
CA SER A 9 -23.68 -3.76 5.17
C SER A 9 -22.59 -4.82 5.39
N GLY A 10 -21.71 -4.63 6.37
CA GLY A 10 -20.68 -5.59 6.75
C GLY A 10 -19.39 -5.51 5.93
N ILE A 11 -18.99 -4.31 5.47
CA ILE A 11 -17.78 -4.12 4.66
C ILE A 11 -16.51 -4.70 5.31
N ILE A 12 -16.39 -4.62 6.65
CA ILE A 12 -15.27 -5.21 7.39
C ILE A 12 -15.22 -6.72 7.20
N ARG A 13 -16.37 -7.41 7.30
CA ARG A 13 -16.44 -8.86 7.14
C ARG A 13 -16.11 -9.27 5.71
N ALA A 14 -16.70 -8.60 4.73
CA ALA A 14 -16.42 -8.88 3.32
C ALA A 14 -14.93 -8.66 2.98
N SER A 15 -14.32 -7.62 3.55
CA SER A 15 -12.89 -7.35 3.37
C SER A 15 -12.02 -8.41 4.04
N ALA A 16 -12.40 -8.88 5.23
CA ALA A 16 -11.68 -9.95 5.94
C ALA A 16 -11.67 -11.26 5.15
N GLU A 17 -12.77 -11.63 4.50
CA GLU A 17 -12.86 -12.83 3.66
C GLU A 17 -11.88 -12.77 2.47
N LEU A 18 -11.70 -11.59 1.87
CA LEU A 18 -10.72 -11.39 0.78
C LEU A 18 -9.27 -11.46 1.29
N VAL A 19 -9.00 -10.86 2.45
CA VAL A 19 -7.69 -10.94 3.10
C VAL A 19 -7.34 -12.39 3.45
N GLU A 20 -8.29 -13.15 4.00
CA GLU A 20 -8.12 -14.58 4.30
C GLU A 20 -7.85 -15.38 3.02
N ALA A 21 -8.57 -15.10 1.93
CA ALA A 21 -8.33 -15.75 0.65
C ALA A 21 -6.90 -15.51 0.13
N MET A 22 -6.39 -14.28 0.20
CA MET A 22 -5.01 -13.97 -0.20
C MET A 22 -3.96 -14.60 0.73
N ALA A 23 -4.23 -14.62 2.04
CA ALA A 23 -3.35 -15.22 3.03
C ALA A 23 -3.24 -16.75 2.90
N THR A 24 -4.32 -17.41 2.49
CA THR A 24 -4.41 -18.88 2.43
C THR A 24 -4.24 -19.44 1.02
N ALA A 25 -4.15 -18.57 0.00
CA ALA A 25 -3.87 -18.97 -1.38
C ALA A 25 -2.51 -19.70 -1.46
N LYS A 26 -2.55 -20.92 -2.01
CA LYS A 26 -1.38 -21.80 -2.20
C LYS A 26 -0.82 -21.79 -3.62
N VAL A 27 -1.41 -21.00 -4.51
CA VAL A 27 -0.97 -20.80 -5.89
C VAL A 27 0.05 -19.67 -5.96
N PRO A 28 0.87 -19.59 -7.03
CA PRO A 28 1.74 -18.44 -7.25
C PRO A 28 1.00 -17.11 -7.19
N LYS A 29 1.57 -16.13 -6.47
CA LYS A 29 1.04 -14.77 -6.34
C LYS A 29 2.06 -13.77 -6.87
N ILE A 30 1.69 -13.04 -7.91
CA ILE A 30 2.50 -11.93 -8.43
C ILE A 30 1.67 -10.66 -8.27
N VAL A 31 2.21 -9.67 -7.55
CA VAL A 31 1.53 -8.41 -7.27
C VAL A 31 2.22 -7.30 -8.03
N LEU A 32 1.44 -6.50 -8.75
CA LEU A 32 1.94 -5.35 -9.51
C LEU A 32 1.16 -4.09 -9.13
N THR A 33 1.84 -3.15 -8.48
CA THR A 33 1.29 -1.82 -8.21
C THR A 33 1.34 -0.98 -9.47
N LEU A 34 0.17 -0.76 -10.09
CA LEU A 34 0.06 0.10 -11.28
C LEU A 34 0.04 1.59 -10.91
N ASN A 35 -0.67 1.94 -9.82
CA ASN A 35 -0.87 3.32 -9.44
C ASN A 35 -0.88 3.49 -7.92
N HIS A 36 -1.95 3.16 -7.19
CA HIS A 36 -2.00 3.34 -5.74
C HIS A 36 -2.21 2.01 -5.03
N ALA A 37 -1.49 1.81 -3.93
CA ALA A 37 -1.65 0.66 -3.06
C ALA A 37 -1.61 1.15 -1.60
N SER A 38 -2.77 1.22 -0.95
CA SER A 38 -2.88 1.81 0.38
C SER A 38 -3.80 1.08 1.34
N GLY A 39 -3.46 1.21 2.63
CA GLY A 39 -4.24 0.73 3.77
C GLY A 39 -4.71 -0.72 3.65
N ALA A 40 -5.96 -0.97 4.05
CA ALA A 40 -6.56 -2.31 3.99
C ALA A 40 -6.69 -2.87 2.56
N GLY A 41 -6.77 -2.00 1.55
CA GLY A 41 -6.79 -2.42 0.15
C GLY A 41 -5.49 -3.11 -0.27
N TYR A 42 -4.35 -2.62 0.23
CA TYR A 42 -3.06 -3.26 0.00
C TYR A 42 -3.02 -4.70 0.54
N TYR A 43 -3.60 -4.93 1.71
CA TYR A 43 -3.70 -6.26 2.32
C TYR A 43 -4.61 -7.18 1.52
N ALA A 44 -5.80 -6.68 1.18
CA ALA A 44 -6.79 -7.42 0.41
C ALA A 44 -6.30 -7.83 -1.00
N MET A 45 -5.31 -7.11 -1.54
CA MET A 45 -4.69 -7.40 -2.83
C MET A 45 -3.39 -8.22 -2.73
N GLY A 46 -3.08 -8.77 -1.55
CA GLY A 46 -1.94 -9.66 -1.36
C GLY A 46 -0.58 -8.97 -1.32
N GLY A 47 -0.53 -7.72 -0.83
CA GLY A 47 0.72 -6.96 -0.65
C GLY A 47 1.77 -7.69 0.21
N GLN A 48 2.91 -7.05 0.45
CA GLN A 48 4.12 -7.69 0.99
C GLN A 48 3.90 -8.55 2.25
N GLY A 49 2.99 -8.16 3.15
CA GLY A 49 2.66 -8.94 4.36
C GLY A 49 1.92 -10.27 4.11
N PHE A 50 1.62 -10.62 2.86
CA PHE A 50 0.91 -11.83 2.44
C PHE A 50 1.77 -12.75 1.56
N ASP A 51 3.09 -12.52 1.58
CA ASP A 51 4.11 -13.33 0.92
C ASP A 51 3.78 -13.66 -0.54
N PRO A 52 3.65 -12.64 -1.42
CA PRO A 52 3.65 -12.89 -2.85
C PRO A 52 5.00 -13.48 -3.28
N ASP A 53 5.00 -14.32 -4.33
CA ASP A 53 6.23 -14.81 -4.95
C ASP A 53 7.10 -13.65 -5.45
N PHE A 54 6.44 -12.65 -6.04
CA PHE A 54 7.05 -11.43 -6.51
C PHE A 54 6.10 -10.25 -6.32
N ILE A 55 6.64 -9.12 -5.88
CA ILE A 55 5.95 -7.86 -5.76
C ILE A 55 6.68 -6.77 -6.55
N LEU A 56 5.95 -6.10 -7.43
CA LEU A 56 6.48 -5.17 -8.43
C LEU A 56 5.72 -3.86 -8.38
N SER A 57 6.32 -2.82 -8.94
CA SER A 57 5.66 -1.53 -9.14
C SER A 57 5.95 -0.96 -10.52
N LEU A 58 5.02 -0.17 -11.05
CA LEU A 58 5.36 0.82 -12.08
C LEU A 58 6.07 2.03 -11.43
N PRO A 59 6.77 2.89 -12.22
CA PRO A 59 7.30 4.15 -11.71
C PRO A 59 6.21 5.08 -11.15
N THR A 60 4.98 4.94 -11.64
CA THR A 60 3.80 5.66 -11.16
C THR A 60 3.20 5.08 -9.89
N GLY A 61 3.72 3.95 -9.40
CA GLY A 61 3.23 3.30 -8.21
C GLY A 61 3.48 4.13 -6.96
N ARG A 62 2.46 4.19 -6.11
CA ARG A 62 2.41 4.88 -4.83
C ARG A 62 1.96 3.90 -3.77
N MET A 63 2.74 3.77 -2.69
CA MET A 63 2.53 2.73 -1.68
C MET A 63 2.67 3.29 -0.27
N GLY A 64 1.65 3.12 0.56
CA GLY A 64 1.73 3.54 1.97
C GLY A 64 0.43 3.34 2.73
N VAL A 65 0.36 3.81 3.97
CA VAL A 65 -0.84 3.61 4.81
C VAL A 65 -2.03 4.40 4.24
N MET A 66 -1.79 5.65 3.84
CA MET A 66 -2.79 6.55 3.26
C MET A 66 -2.10 7.70 2.50
N GLU A 67 -2.86 8.44 1.70
CA GLU A 67 -2.37 9.64 1.01
C GLU A 67 -2.09 10.80 1.99
N PRO A 68 -1.19 11.74 1.64
CA PRO A 68 -0.74 12.78 2.57
C PRO A 68 -1.89 13.62 3.13
N GLU A 69 -2.86 14.04 2.31
CA GLU A 69 -4.01 14.83 2.81
C GLU A 69 -4.83 14.09 3.86
N SER A 70 -4.98 12.77 3.71
CA SER A 70 -5.70 11.94 4.69
C SER A 70 -4.91 11.84 5.98
N ALA A 71 -3.59 11.66 5.90
CA ALA A 71 -2.70 11.64 7.06
C ALA A 71 -2.71 13.00 7.79
N MET A 72 -2.61 14.10 7.04
CA MET A 72 -2.64 15.45 7.60
C MET A 72 -3.94 15.74 8.34
N THR A 73 -5.07 15.33 7.77
CA THR A 73 -6.38 15.44 8.44
C THR A 73 -6.39 14.61 9.74
N ALA A 74 -5.94 13.36 9.68
CA ALA A 74 -5.89 12.49 10.85
C ALA A 74 -4.99 13.00 11.98
N ILE A 75 -3.87 13.64 11.65
CA ILE A 75 -2.88 14.13 12.62
C ILE A 75 -3.30 15.49 13.20
N PHE A 76 -3.76 16.43 12.37
CA PHE A 76 -3.88 17.83 12.76
C PHE A 76 -5.30 18.36 12.93
N ASP A 77 -6.35 17.66 12.48
CA ASP A 77 -7.70 18.24 12.44
C ASP A 77 -8.23 18.62 13.83
N SER A 78 -7.99 17.79 14.86
CA SER A 78 -8.36 18.11 16.24
C SER A 78 -7.67 19.38 16.74
N GLN A 79 -6.37 19.53 16.50
CA GLN A 79 -5.61 20.71 16.94
C GLN A 79 -6.06 21.97 16.19
N LEU A 80 -6.30 21.86 14.88
CA LEU A 80 -6.78 22.96 14.08
C LEU A 80 -8.21 23.37 14.47
N GLN A 81 -9.07 22.42 14.85
CA GLN A 81 -10.40 22.70 15.36
C GLN A 81 -10.34 23.52 16.65
N GLU A 82 -9.51 23.12 17.62
CA GLU A 82 -9.35 23.88 18.88
C GLU A 82 -8.84 25.31 18.65
N ILE A 83 -7.95 25.50 17.67
CA ILE A 83 -7.43 26.82 17.28
C ILE A 83 -8.56 27.67 16.67
N ARG A 84 -9.34 27.10 15.76
CA ARG A 84 -10.50 27.75 15.13
C ARG A 84 -11.58 28.13 16.15
N GLU A 85 -11.86 27.26 17.12
CA GLU A 85 -12.83 27.52 18.20
C GLU A 85 -12.41 28.70 19.10
N LYS A 86 -11.10 28.95 19.21
CA LYS A 86 -10.54 30.13 19.90
C LYS A 86 -10.53 31.38 19.03
N GLY A 87 -10.97 31.31 17.77
CA GLY A 87 -10.94 32.42 16.81
C GLY A 87 -9.52 32.81 16.39
N LEU A 88 -8.57 31.87 16.47
CA LEU A 88 -7.17 32.07 16.11
C LEU A 88 -6.85 31.33 14.80
N ASP A 89 -5.74 31.72 14.18
CA ASP A 89 -5.14 31.01 13.05
C ASP A 89 -3.95 30.15 13.51
N PRO A 90 -3.63 29.06 12.78
CA PRO A 90 -2.44 28.27 13.08
C PRO A 90 -1.17 29.12 12.97
N GLY A 91 -0.32 29.04 13.98
CA GLY A 91 0.95 29.77 14.02
C GLY A 91 1.97 29.26 12.99
N PRO A 92 3.01 30.05 12.67
CA PRO A 92 3.99 29.72 11.65
C PRO A 92 4.77 28.42 11.94
N GLU A 93 5.01 28.10 13.21
CA GLU A 93 5.66 26.85 13.63
C GLU A 93 4.81 25.62 13.25
N LEU A 94 3.51 25.67 13.53
CA LEU A 94 2.58 24.58 13.21
C LEU A 94 2.46 24.39 11.70
N THR A 95 2.31 25.47 10.94
CA THR A 95 2.25 25.41 9.47
C THR A 95 3.54 24.83 8.88
N THR A 96 4.71 25.22 9.40
CA THR A 96 6.00 24.67 8.96
C THR A 96 6.10 23.18 9.24
N GLU A 97 5.66 22.73 10.42
CA GLU A 97 5.65 21.31 10.75
C GLU A 97 4.67 20.52 9.86
N MET A 98 3.49 21.09 9.60
CA MET A 98 2.52 20.49 8.69
C MET A 98 3.08 20.30 7.28
N ASP A 99 3.79 21.30 6.75
CA ASP A 99 4.43 21.22 5.44
C ASP A 99 5.57 20.18 5.42
N ARG A 100 6.35 20.10 6.51
CA ARG A 100 7.41 19.10 6.67
C ARG A 100 6.86 17.68 6.60
N ILE A 101 5.83 17.38 7.40
CA ILE A 101 5.21 16.05 7.43
C ILE A 101 4.57 15.71 6.08
N ARG A 102 3.94 16.67 5.41
CA ARG A 102 3.37 16.48 4.08
C ARG A 102 4.41 16.06 3.05
N VAL A 103 5.56 16.74 3.01
CA VAL A 103 6.67 16.40 2.10
C VAL A 103 7.27 15.04 2.43
N GLU A 104 7.39 14.71 3.72
CA GLU A 104 7.85 13.41 4.17
C GLU A 104 6.93 12.29 3.66
N TYR A 105 5.63 12.36 3.95
CA TYR A 105 4.64 11.39 3.47
C TYR A 105 4.65 11.25 1.94
N GLU A 106 4.69 12.36 1.20
CA GLU A 106 4.73 12.33 -0.25
C GLU A 106 5.97 11.58 -0.78
N GLY A 107 7.13 11.78 -0.13
CA GLY A 107 8.36 11.09 -0.48
C GLY A 107 8.34 9.58 -0.14
N GLU A 108 7.69 9.19 0.96
CA GLU A 108 7.59 7.79 1.36
C GLU A 108 6.68 6.96 0.44
N LEU A 109 5.72 7.60 -0.22
CA LEU A 109 4.82 6.92 -1.15
C LEU A 109 5.51 6.50 -2.46
N ASP A 110 6.64 7.11 -2.82
CA ASP A 110 7.30 6.89 -4.11
C ASP A 110 7.78 5.43 -4.31
N ALA A 111 7.54 4.87 -5.50
CA ALA A 111 7.99 3.52 -5.84
C ALA A 111 9.51 3.30 -5.62
N ARG A 112 10.33 4.34 -5.81
CA ARG A 112 11.78 4.29 -5.56
C ARG A 112 12.10 4.21 -4.07
N PHE A 113 11.30 4.86 -3.22
CA PHE A 113 11.42 4.74 -1.77
C PHE A 113 11.13 3.30 -1.33
N ALA A 114 10.09 2.69 -1.90
CA ALA A 114 9.73 1.29 -1.68
C ALA A 114 10.82 0.33 -2.17
N ALA A 115 11.33 0.51 -3.39
CA ALA A 115 12.38 -0.34 -3.95
C ALA A 115 13.69 -0.26 -3.16
N ALA A 116 14.09 0.95 -2.71
CA ALA A 116 15.29 1.14 -1.90
C ALA A 116 15.27 0.40 -0.55
N ARG A 117 14.08 -0.01 -0.09
CA ARG A 117 13.85 -0.72 1.18
C ARG A 117 13.48 -2.19 1.00
N GLY A 118 13.40 -2.67 -0.24
CA GLY A 118 12.96 -4.03 -0.53
C GLY A 118 11.48 -4.26 -0.25
N PHE A 119 10.63 -3.22 -0.34
CA PHE A 119 9.18 -3.39 -0.29
C PHE A 119 8.60 -3.88 -1.63
N VAL A 120 9.36 -3.68 -2.70
CA VAL A 120 9.12 -4.27 -4.02
C VAL A 120 10.42 -4.89 -4.51
N ASP A 121 10.31 -5.97 -5.29
CA ASP A 121 11.43 -6.65 -5.92
C ASP A 121 11.95 -5.91 -7.16
N GLY A 122 11.11 -5.07 -7.76
CA GLY A 122 11.49 -4.30 -8.94
C GLY A 122 10.49 -3.21 -9.33
N ILE A 123 11.01 -2.20 -10.02
CA ILE A 123 10.22 -1.19 -10.73
C ILE A 123 10.34 -1.49 -12.22
N LEU A 124 9.20 -1.70 -12.89
CA LEU A 124 9.15 -2.06 -14.31
C LEU A 124 8.46 -0.98 -15.13
N LEU A 125 8.92 -0.79 -16.36
CA LEU A 125 8.20 0.02 -17.34
C LEU A 125 6.99 -0.76 -17.90
N PRO A 126 5.91 -0.06 -18.33
CA PRO A 126 4.73 -0.72 -18.90
C PRO A 126 5.03 -1.70 -20.03
N GLU A 127 5.99 -1.38 -20.89
CA GLU A 127 6.43 -2.20 -22.02
C GLU A 127 7.14 -3.50 -21.61
N GLU A 128 7.71 -3.55 -20.40
CA GLU A 128 8.44 -4.71 -19.88
C GLU A 128 7.51 -5.73 -19.20
N LEU A 129 6.28 -5.31 -18.85
CA LEU A 129 5.38 -6.10 -18.00
C LEU A 129 5.12 -7.50 -18.55
N ARG A 130 4.77 -7.62 -19.83
CA ARG A 130 4.35 -8.91 -20.41
C ARG A 130 5.47 -9.95 -20.35
N GLU A 131 6.67 -9.54 -20.73
CA GLU A 131 7.83 -10.45 -20.76
C GLU A 131 8.24 -10.82 -19.34
N THR A 132 8.40 -9.83 -18.46
CA THR A 132 8.82 -10.03 -17.08
C THR A 132 7.82 -10.88 -16.30
N LEU A 133 6.52 -10.57 -16.35
CA LEU A 133 5.49 -11.37 -15.69
C LEU A 133 5.48 -12.82 -16.19
N GLY A 134 5.75 -13.03 -17.49
CA GLY A 134 5.88 -14.38 -18.05
C GLY A 134 7.06 -15.15 -17.48
N VAL A 135 8.22 -14.49 -17.29
CA VAL A 135 9.40 -15.08 -16.65
C VAL A 135 9.12 -15.40 -15.19
N LEU A 136 8.57 -14.44 -14.43
CA LEU A 136 8.29 -14.60 -13.01
C LEU A 136 7.28 -15.73 -12.76
N LEU A 137 6.21 -15.82 -13.57
CA LEU A 137 5.27 -16.92 -13.46
C LEU A 137 5.94 -18.27 -13.69
N ARG A 138 6.79 -18.40 -14.73
CA ARG A 138 7.54 -19.64 -14.95
C ARG A 138 8.47 -19.96 -13.79
N ALA A 139 9.13 -18.96 -13.21
CA ALA A 139 10.00 -19.13 -12.05
C ALA A 139 9.21 -19.66 -10.85
N SER A 140 8.09 -19.02 -10.50
CA SER A 140 7.22 -19.46 -9.39
C SER A 140 6.73 -20.89 -9.57
N MET A 141 6.39 -21.30 -10.80
CA MET A 141 5.93 -22.67 -11.09
C MET A 141 6.99 -23.77 -10.86
N ASN A 142 8.26 -23.43 -10.60
CA ASN A 142 9.29 -24.40 -10.24
C ASN A 142 9.29 -24.77 -8.75
N ASN A 143 8.49 -24.09 -7.91
CA ASN A 143 8.27 -24.51 -6.53
C ASN A 143 7.18 -25.60 -6.48
N PRO A 144 7.49 -26.85 -6.11
CA PRO A 144 6.50 -27.92 -6.01
C PRO A 144 5.64 -27.83 -4.73
N GLY A 145 6.02 -26.98 -3.78
CA GLY A 145 5.33 -26.79 -2.51
C GLY A 145 4.21 -25.74 -2.57
N PRO A 146 3.45 -25.58 -1.47
CA PRO A 146 2.47 -24.49 -1.37
C PRO A 146 3.17 -23.13 -1.34
N HIS A 147 2.59 -22.14 -2.04
CA HIS A 147 3.05 -20.75 -2.05
C HIS A 147 2.53 -19.99 -0.81
N MET A 148 2.94 -20.45 0.37
CA MET A 148 2.64 -19.82 1.66
C MET A 148 3.94 -19.54 2.40
N GLY A 149 4.10 -18.33 2.92
CA GLY A 149 5.35 -17.90 3.53
C GLY A 149 6.38 -17.39 2.51
N PRO A 150 7.52 -16.85 2.98
CA PRO A 150 8.54 -16.29 2.10
C PRO A 150 9.07 -17.33 1.10
N PHE A 151 9.16 -16.95 -0.17
CA PHE A 151 9.73 -17.79 -1.22
C PHE A 151 11.20 -18.08 -0.94
N GLN A 152 11.50 -19.30 -0.48
CA GLN A 152 12.88 -19.75 -0.27
C GLN A 152 13.40 -20.41 -1.53
N LEU A 153 14.36 -19.76 -2.20
CA LEU A 153 15.18 -20.39 -3.22
C LEU A 153 16.04 -21.46 -2.52
N GLN A 154 15.73 -22.74 -2.75
CA GLN A 154 16.60 -23.86 -2.35
C GLN A 154 17.71 -24.10 -3.37
#